data_AF-A0A973JFC6-F1
#
_entry.id   AF-A0A973JFC6-F1
#
_cell.length_a   1.000
_cell.length_b   1.000
_cell.length_c   1.000
_cell.angle_alpha   90.00
_cell.angle_beta   90.00
_cell.angle_gamma   90.00
#
_symmetry.space_group_name_H-M   'P 1'
#
loop_
_entity.id
_entity.type
_entity.pdbx_description
1 polymer ?
#
loop_
_entity_poly.entity_id
_entity_poly.type
_entity_poly.pdbx_seq_one_letter_code
_entity_poly.pdbx_strand_id
1 'polypeptide(L)' 'MRDNWRLEKNRDALHTRARMISAIRDFLIDRDYLEVETPSLVPSPIPEPHIDAVSCGNLYLHTSPELCMKR' A
#
# COMPACT_ATOMS: atom_id res chain seq x y z
N MET A 1 19.98 13.83 -13.50
CA MET A 1 18.59 13.62 -13.05
C MET A 1 17.79 13.15 -14.25
N ARG A 2 17.08 12.02 -14.17
CA ARG A 2 16.27 11.53 -15.29
C ARG A 2 15.10 12.50 -15.51
N ASP A 3 14.87 12.91 -16.74
CA ASP A 3 13.75 13.78 -17.11
C ASP A 3 12.44 13.18 -16.60
N ASN A 4 11.74 13.96 -15.78
CA ASN A 4 10.50 13.55 -15.13
C ASN A 4 9.27 13.71 -16.06
N TRP A 5 9.51 13.78 -17.37
CA TRP A 5 8.52 14.06 -18.41
C TRP A 5 7.31 13.13 -18.36
N ARG A 6 7.51 11.88 -17.89
CA ARG A 6 6.42 10.92 -17.68
C ARG A 6 5.48 11.33 -16.55
N LEU A 7 6.01 11.90 -15.47
CA LEU A 7 5.19 12.41 -14.36
C LEU A 7 4.50 13.71 -14.76
N GLU A 8 5.19 14.60 -15.48
CA GLU A 8 4.59 15.83 -16.01
C GLU A 8 3.43 15.55 -16.97
N LYS A 9 3.59 14.56 -17.86
CA LYS A 9 2.52 14.10 -18.76
C LYS A 9 1.32 13.55 -17.99
N ASN A 10 1.54 12.95 -16.82
CA ASN A 10 0.50 12.32 -16.01
C ASN A 10 0.01 13.23 -14.85
N ARG A 11 0.35 14.52 -14.85
CA ARG A 11 0.05 15.45 -13.75
C ARG A 11 -1.42 15.42 -13.32
N ASP A 12 -2.34 15.47 -14.28
CA ASP A 12 -3.78 15.50 -13.98
C ASP A 12 -4.27 14.16 -13.38
N ALA A 13 -3.69 13.04 -13.81
CA ALA A 13 -3.96 11.73 -13.24
C ALA A 13 -3.40 11.61 -11.81
N LEU A 14 -2.22 12.17 -11.55
CA LEU A 14 -1.63 12.21 -10.20
C LEU A 14 -2.48 13.06 -9.24
N HIS A 15 -2.95 14.23 -9.67
CA HIS A 15 -3.89 15.05 -8.88
C HIS A 15 -5.20 14.32 -8.61
N THR A 16 -5.74 13.62 -9.61
CA THR A 16 -6.96 12.82 -9.44
C THR A 16 -6.75 11.69 -8.43
N ARG A 17 -5.64 10.96 -8.54
CA ARG A 17 -5.27 9.92 -7.57
C ARG A 17 -5.12 10.48 -6.15
N ALA A 18 -4.48 11.64 -5.99
CA ALA A 18 -4.33 12.28 -4.69
C ALA A 18 -5.70 12.60 -4.06
N ARG A 19 -6.61 13.21 -4.83
CA ARG A 19 -7.98 13.49 -4.37
C ARG A 19 -8.75 12.22 -4.01
N MET A 20 -8.63 11.16 -4.81
CA MET A 20 -9.26 9.87 -4.51
C MET A 20 -8.76 9.28 -3.19
N ILE A 21 -7.45 9.30 -2.96
CA ILE A 21 -6.87 8.79 -1.71
C ILE A 21 -7.37 9.61 -0.50
N SER A 22 -7.40 10.95 -0.60
CA SER A 22 -7.95 11.80 0.46
C SER A 22 -9.42 11.48 0.74
N ALA A 23 -10.25 11.39 -0.30
CA ALA A 23 -11.67 11.08 -0.14
C ALA A 23 -11.93 9.70 0.50
N ILE A 24 -11.11 8.69 0.20
CA ILE A 24 -11.19 7.37 0.85
C ILE A 24 -10.86 7.46 2.34
N ARG A 25 -9.84 8.25 2.70
CA ARG A 25 -9.48 8.46 4.11
C ARG A 25 -10.58 9.18 4.86
N ASP A 26 -11.07 10.30 4.32
CA ASP A 26 -12.14 11.09 4.93
C ASP A 26 -13.39 10.21 5.17
N PHE A 27 -13.78 9.39 4.20
CA PHE A 27 -14.91 8.46 4.33
C PHE A 27 -14.77 7.47 5.50
N LEU A 28 -13.56 6.95 5.75
CA LEU A 28 -13.27 6.01 6.83
C LEU A 28 -13.17 6.71 8.18
N ILE A 29 -12.53 7.88 8.23
CA ILE A 29 -12.42 8.71 9.44
C ILE A 29 -13.82 9.13 9.92
N ASP A 30 -14.70 9.54 9.00
CA ASP A 30 -16.09 9.90 9.30
C ASP A 30 -16.92 8.75 9.90
N ARG A 31 -16.39 7.52 9.88
CA ARG A 31 -17.00 6.29 10.43
C ARG A 31 -16.20 5.70 11.59
N ASP A 32 -15.34 6.49 12.21
CA ASP A 32 -14.52 6.13 13.36
C ASP A 32 -13.51 4.98 13.10
N TYR A 33 -13.06 4.80 11.86
CA TYR A 33 -11.94 3.89 11.57
C TYR A 33 -10.60 4.60 11.84
N LEU A 34 -9.72 3.93 12.60
CA LEU A 34 -8.35 4.38 12.85
C LEU A 34 -7.42 3.92 11.71
N GLU A 35 -6.79 4.85 11.00
CA GLU A 35 -5.72 4.53 10.04
C GLU A 35 -4.46 4.09 10.81
N VAL A 36 -3.87 2.95 10.40
CA VAL A 36 -2.66 2.38 11.00
C VAL A 36 -1.65 1.99 9.92
N GLU A 37 -0.37 2.08 10.24
CA GLU A 37 0.72 1.56 9.40
C GLU A 37 1.22 0.25 9.99
N THR A 38 1.27 -0.80 9.15
CA THR A 38 1.77 -2.13 9.54
C THR A 38 3.11 -2.41 8.85
N PRO A 39 3.96 -3.30 9.41
CA PRO A 39 5.26 -3.60 8.81
C PRO A 39 5.15 -4.13 7.38
N SER A 40 5.95 -3.57 6.46
CA SER A 40 6.00 -4.06 5.07
C SER A 40 6.78 -5.36 4.91
N LEU A 41 7.69 -5.65 5.84
CA LEU A 41 8.48 -6.88 5.88
C LEU A 41 7.99 -7.78 7.02
N VAL A 42 7.72 -9.05 6.70
CA VAL A 42 7.24 -10.07 7.63
C VAL A 42 8.19 -11.27 7.64
N PRO A 43 8.30 -11.99 8.77
CA PRO A 43 9.20 -13.14 8.88
C PRO A 43 8.74 -14.35 8.05
N SER A 44 7.44 -14.48 7.82
CA SER A 44 6.86 -15.54 6.98
C SER A 44 5.68 -14.97 6.19
N PRO A 45 5.57 -15.28 4.89
CA PRO A 45 4.41 -14.93 4.10
C PRO A 45 3.22 -15.83 4.47
N ILE A 46 2.01 -15.40 4.08
CA ILE A 46 0.82 -16.27 4.11
C ILE A 46 0.94 -17.23 2.91
N PRO A 47 0.76 -18.54 3.10
CA PRO A 47 0.73 -19.48 1.98
C PRO A 47 -0.58 -19.31 1.20
N GLU A 48 -0.53 -18.56 0.11
CA GLU A 48 -1.63 -18.34 -0.82
C GLU A 48 -1.34 -19.09 -2.13
N PRO A 49 -2.24 -19.94 -2.67
CA PRO A 49 -1.94 -20.86 -3.78
C PRO A 49 -1.42 -20.23 -5.07
N HIS A 50 -1.63 -18.93 -5.26
CA HIS A 50 -1.34 -18.21 -6.50
C HIS A 50 -0.49 -16.97 -6.28
N ILE A 51 0.06 -16.80 -5.07
CA ILE A 51 0.81 -15.60 -4.71
C ILE A 51 2.17 -16.03 -4.14
N ASP A 52 3.20 -15.69 -4.90
CA ASP A 52 4.59 -15.88 -4.47
C ASP A 52 5.09 -14.59 -3.82
N ALA A 53 5.35 -14.63 -2.52
CA ALA A 53 5.86 -13.47 -1.79
C ALA A 53 7.31 -13.16 -2.18
N VAL A 54 7.60 -11.87 -2.36
CA VAL A 54 8.94 -11.40 -2.71
C VAL A 54 9.86 -11.48 -1.49
N SER A 55 10.95 -12.24 -1.58
CA SER A 55 11.94 -12.35 -0.51
C SER A 55 12.86 -11.12 -0.44
N CYS A 56 13.26 -10.77 0.78
CA CYS A 56 14.13 -9.65 1.13
C CYS A 56 15.10 -10.11 2.24
N GLY A 57 16.13 -10.86 1.85
CA GLY A 57 17.04 -11.51 2.80
C GLY A 57 16.30 -12.60 3.59
N ASN A 58 16.26 -12.47 4.91
CA ASN A 58 15.59 -13.42 5.82
C ASN A 58 14.10 -13.06 6.07
N LEU A 59 13.57 -12.05 5.39
CA LEU A 59 12.20 -11.57 5.51
C LEU A 59 11.51 -11.58 4.14
N TYR A 60 10.22 -11.29 4.12
CA TYR A 60 9.39 -11.24 2.92
C TYR A 60 8.59 -9.94 2.87
N LEU A 61 8.42 -9.35 1.69
CA LEU A 61 7.41 -8.32 1.49
C LEU A 61 6.03 -8.95 1.66
N HIS A 62 5.24 -8.41 2.58
CA HIS A 62 3.87 -8.88 2.77
C HIS A 62 3.04 -8.62 1.49
N THR A 63 2.20 -9.58 1.13
CA THR A 63 1.27 -9.48 0.00
C THR A 63 -0.02 -8.76 0.41
N SER A 64 -0.28 -8.75 1.72
CA SER A 64 -1.41 -8.09 2.37
C SER A 64 -1.04 -7.72 3.82
N PRO A 65 -1.54 -6.58 4.36
CA PRO A 65 -1.40 -6.22 5.77
C PRO A 65 -2.30 -7.04 6.71
N GLU A 66 -3.17 -7.91 6.19
CA GLU A 66 -4.23 -8.59 6.95
C GLU A 66 -3.75 -9.23 8.26
N LEU A 67 -2.69 -10.05 8.22
CA LEU A 67 -2.17 -10.71 9.42
C LEU A 67 -1.69 -9.72 10.48
N CYS A 68 -1.15 -8.57 10.07
CA CYS A 68 -0.70 -7.53 10.99
C CYS A 68 -1.87 -6.72 11.55
N MET A 69 -2.96 -6.56 10.78
CA MET A 69 -4.17 -5.85 11.22
C MET A 69 -5.09 -6.70 12.11
N LYS A 70 -5.04 -8.03 11.99
CA LYS A 70 -5.86 -8.96 12.79
C LYS A 70 -5.28 -9.28 14.18
N ARG A 71 -4.05 -8.85 14.45
CA ARG A 71 -3.38 -9.04 15.75
C ARG A 71 -3.89 -8.02 16.76
#